data_AF-A0A496W4X2-F1
#
_entry.id   AF-A0A496W4X2-F1
#
_cell.length_a   1.000
_cell.length_b   1.000
_cell.length_c   1.000
_cell.angle_alpha   90.00
_cell.angle_beta   90.00
_cell.angle_gamma   90.00
#
_symmetry.space_group_name_H-M   'P 1'
#
loop_
_entity.id
_entity.type
_entity.pdbx_description
1 polymer ?
#
loop_
_entity_poly.entity_id
_entity_poly.type
_entity_poly.pdbx_seq_one_letter_code
_entity_poly.pdbx_strand_id
1 'polypeptide(L)'
;MKKIIAKTDPQVIEAICNGKINIISIETAHDKWRYNDGRVEENEIKGLAGNTKKGPKEIRIRESMKNEQAAKTLFHEMGHMTRPQSTTRDEGLKEEIDVRVETEEFAIRQGMLPTRKGYRTADGKVDRTFIENKILKSKHYNPKGRRRIGRRYAGEKHTAGWCPP
;
A
#
# COMPACT_ATOMS: atom_id res chain seq x y z
N MET A 1 -5.19 -17.45 18.95
CA MET A 1 -6.34 -16.53 18.74
C MET A 1 -6.85 -16.77 17.32
N LYS A 2 -8.01 -17.41 17.16
CA LYS A 2 -8.60 -17.71 15.83
C LYS A 2 -9.07 -16.40 15.21
N LYS A 3 -8.48 -16.01 14.09
CA LYS A 3 -8.84 -14.82 13.33
C LYS A 3 -9.87 -15.23 12.28
N ILE A 4 -11.02 -14.57 12.29
CA ILE A 4 -12.11 -14.70 11.29
C ILE A 4 -11.75 -13.80 10.10
N ILE A 5 -12.01 -14.25 8.87
CA ILE A 5 -11.53 -13.60 7.65
C ILE A 5 -12.68 -13.42 6.69
N ALA A 6 -12.84 -12.16 6.31
CA ALA A 6 -13.65 -11.78 5.18
C ALA A 6 -12.91 -12.22 3.90
N LYS A 7 -13.55 -13.12 3.15
CA LYS A 7 -13.10 -13.77 1.92
C LYS A 7 -12.32 -12.81 1.00
N THR A 8 -11.00 -12.79 1.16
CA THR A 8 -10.05 -12.22 0.21
C THR A 8 -10.21 -12.90 -1.16
N ASP A 9 -9.79 -12.25 -2.25
CA ASP A 9 -9.69 -12.93 -3.55
C ASP A 9 -8.86 -14.20 -3.37
N PRO A 10 -9.42 -15.41 -3.58
CA PRO A 10 -8.75 -16.66 -3.29
C PRO A 10 -7.37 -16.75 -3.96
N GLN A 11 -7.17 -16.12 -5.12
CA GLN A 11 -5.89 -16.12 -5.83
C GLN A 11 -4.82 -15.27 -5.13
N VAL A 12 -5.22 -14.20 -4.44
CA VAL A 12 -4.31 -13.35 -3.66
C VAL A 12 -3.88 -14.07 -2.38
N ILE A 13 -4.83 -14.72 -1.69
CA ILE A 13 -4.53 -15.57 -0.52
C ILE A 13 -3.58 -16.67 -0.95
N GLU A 14 -3.92 -17.40 -2.00
CA GLU A 14 -3.13 -18.52 -2.50
C GLU A 14 -1.70 -18.11 -2.90
N ALA A 15 -1.52 -16.95 -3.56
CA ALA A 15 -0.19 -16.45 -3.92
C ALA A 15 0.68 -16.13 -2.69
N ILE A 16 0.08 -15.57 -1.63
CA ILE A 16 0.77 -15.27 -0.38
C ILE A 16 1.03 -16.57 0.41
N CYS A 17 0.04 -17.45 0.55
CA CYS A 17 0.12 -18.67 1.34
C CYS A 17 1.04 -19.73 0.71
N ASN A 18 1.22 -19.72 -0.62
CA ASN A 18 2.17 -20.59 -1.32
C ASN A 18 3.63 -20.10 -1.24
N GLY A 19 3.94 -19.07 -0.43
CA GLY A 19 5.31 -18.62 -0.17
C GLY A 19 6.03 -18.01 -1.37
N LYS A 20 5.30 -17.63 -2.43
CA LYS A 20 5.86 -16.98 -3.63
C LYS A 20 6.17 -15.50 -3.40
N ILE A 21 5.74 -14.95 -2.27
CA ILE A 21 5.87 -13.54 -1.89
C ILE A 21 6.31 -13.48 -0.42
N ASN A 22 7.36 -12.70 -0.16
CA ASN A 22 7.91 -12.50 1.18
C ASN A 22 7.14 -11.41 1.91
N ILE A 23 6.40 -11.77 2.96
CA ILE A 23 5.74 -10.79 3.83
C ILE A 23 6.68 -10.42 4.98
N ILE A 24 6.97 -9.13 5.11
CA ILE A 24 7.88 -8.57 6.11
C ILE A 24 7.08 -7.59 6.97
N SER A 25 7.01 -7.81 8.28
CA SER A 25 6.43 -6.81 9.18
C SER A 25 7.46 -5.72 9.46
N ILE A 26 7.02 -4.47 9.54
CA ILE A 26 7.84 -3.30 9.88
C ILE A 26 7.22 -2.51 11.02
N GLU A 27 8.04 -1.85 11.84
CA GLU A 27 7.55 -0.91 12.85
C GLU A 27 7.24 0.45 12.21
N THR A 28 8.20 0.98 11.45
CA THR A 28 8.06 2.24 10.72
C THR A 28 8.98 2.28 9.50
N ALA A 29 8.92 3.36 8.74
CA ALA A 29 9.78 3.61 7.59
C ALA A 29 10.18 5.07 7.53
N HIS A 30 11.31 5.34 6.88
CA HIS A 30 11.84 6.68 6.69
C HIS A 30 12.14 6.92 5.21
N ASP A 31 11.68 8.07 4.68
CA ASP A 31 12.07 8.53 3.35
C ASP A 31 13.27 9.47 3.48
N LYS A 32 14.30 9.21 2.69
CA LYS A 32 15.46 10.10 2.54
C LYS A 32 15.21 11.03 1.36
N TRP A 33 15.26 12.33 1.61
CA TRP A 33 14.98 13.41 0.65
C TRP A 33 16.26 14.20 0.36
N ARG A 34 16.46 14.56 -0.92
CA ARG A 34 17.42 15.57 -1.33
C ARG A 34 16.68 16.82 -1.77
N TYR A 35 16.99 17.95 -1.15
CA TYR A 35 16.44 19.27 -1.46
C TYR A 35 17.26 19.97 -2.54
N ASN A 36 16.68 20.99 -3.16
CA ASN A 36 17.34 21.76 -4.23
C ASN A 36 18.58 22.54 -3.74
N ASP A 37 18.63 22.89 -2.45
CA ASP A 37 19.76 23.55 -1.77
C ASP A 37 20.93 22.57 -1.48
N GLY A 38 20.80 21.29 -1.85
CA GLY A 38 21.79 20.24 -1.59
C GLY A 38 21.61 19.54 -0.24
N ARG A 39 20.75 20.03 0.65
CA ARG A 39 20.48 19.41 1.95
C ARG A 39 19.84 18.03 1.77
N VAL A 40 20.18 17.12 2.68
CA VAL A 40 19.61 15.79 2.76
C VAL A 40 18.98 15.58 4.12
N GLU A 41 17.72 15.13 4.14
CA GLU A 41 17.01 14.80 5.38
C GLU A 41 16.39 13.42 5.29
N GLU A 42 16.37 12.73 6.42
CA GLU A 42 15.61 11.50 6.60
C GLU A 42 14.40 11.80 7.49
N ASN A 43 13.20 11.54 6.98
CA ASN A 43 11.95 11.84 7.66
C ASN A 43 11.13 10.57 7.84
N GLU A 44 10.61 10.34 9.05
CA GLU A 44 9.69 9.24 9.31
C GLU A 44 8.38 9.39 8.51
N ILE A 45 7.92 8.29 7.94
CA ILE A 45 6.67 8.21 7.18
C ILE A 45 5.56 7.72 8.12
N LYS A 46 4.99 8.64 8.90
CA LYS A 46 3.96 8.33 9.90
C LYS A 46 2.73 7.58 9.35
N GLY A 47 2.44 7.73 8.05
CA GLY A 47 1.29 7.11 7.38
C GLY A 47 1.59 5.91 6.48
N LEU A 48 2.81 5.35 6.47
CA LEU A 48 3.09 4.19 5.62
C LEU A 48 2.45 2.92 6.20
N ALA A 49 1.41 2.42 5.53
CA ALA A 49 0.75 1.17 5.89
C ALA A 49 1.47 -0.05 5.29
N GLY A 50 1.87 0.02 4.03
CA GLY A 50 2.60 -1.04 3.34
C GLY A 50 3.56 -0.52 2.28
N ASN A 51 4.39 -1.42 1.75
CA ASN A 51 5.21 -1.16 0.58
C ASN A 51 5.59 -2.46 -0.16
N THR A 52 5.36 -2.47 -1.46
CA THR A 52 5.81 -3.51 -2.38
C THR A 52 7.20 -3.26 -2.98
N LYS A 53 7.99 -4.33 -3.12
CA LYS A 53 9.23 -4.37 -3.91
C LYS A 53 9.18 -5.58 -4.87
N LYS A 54 8.90 -5.32 -6.16
CA LYS A 54 8.62 -6.36 -7.17
C LYS A 54 9.77 -7.36 -7.38
N GLY A 55 11.02 -6.87 -7.48
CA GLY A 55 12.19 -7.71 -7.75
C GLY A 55 12.37 -8.92 -6.80
N PRO A 56 12.66 -8.70 -5.51
CA PRO A 56 12.73 -9.77 -4.51
C PRO A 56 11.34 -10.29 -4.07
N LYS A 57 10.26 -9.83 -4.70
CA LYS A 57 8.86 -10.14 -4.38
C LYS A 57 8.55 -9.98 -2.89
N GLU A 58 8.84 -8.80 -2.36
CA GLU A 58 8.61 -8.47 -0.95
C GLU A 58 7.42 -7.53 -0.79
N ILE A 59 6.57 -7.79 0.19
CA ILE A 59 5.56 -6.87 0.67
C ILE A 59 5.84 -6.59 2.14
N ARG A 60 6.07 -5.32 2.45
CA ARG A 60 6.25 -4.82 3.82
C ARG A 60 4.94 -4.30 4.36
N ILE A 61 4.65 -4.59 5.62
CA ILE A 61 3.38 -4.23 6.27
C ILE A 61 3.65 -3.76 7.69
N ARG A 62 3.01 -2.65 8.10
CA ARG A 62 3.15 -2.16 9.47
C ARG A 62 2.57 -3.14 10.49
N GLU A 63 3.39 -3.52 11.47
CA GLU A 63 3.06 -4.51 12.52
C GLU A 63 1.86 -4.08 13.37
N SER A 64 1.71 -2.77 13.61
CA SER A 64 0.64 -2.22 14.46
C SER A 64 -0.76 -2.25 13.83
N MET A 65 -0.92 -2.74 12.60
CA MET A 65 -2.21 -2.71 11.91
C MET A 65 -3.18 -3.78 12.43
N LYS A 66 -4.46 -3.38 12.54
CA LYS A 66 -5.54 -4.33 12.81
C LYS A 66 -5.76 -5.23 11.59
N ASN A 67 -6.34 -6.41 11.80
CA ASN A 67 -6.53 -7.42 10.74
C ASN A 67 -7.21 -6.85 9.47
N GLU A 68 -8.28 -6.08 9.61
CA GLU A 68 -8.97 -5.49 8.45
C GLU A 68 -8.09 -4.51 7.68
N GLN A 69 -7.30 -3.69 8.40
CA GLN A 69 -6.36 -2.75 7.78
C GLN A 69 -5.23 -3.50 7.07
N ALA A 70 -4.66 -4.52 7.73
CA ALA A 70 -3.64 -5.37 7.14
C ALA A 70 -4.13 -6.08 5.87
N ALA A 71 -5.37 -6.59 5.88
CA ALA A 71 -5.97 -7.24 4.71
C ALA A 71 -6.15 -6.25 3.54
N LYS A 72 -6.69 -5.05 3.79
CA LYS A 72 -6.81 -4.00 2.75
C LYS A 72 -5.44 -3.57 2.23
N THR A 73 -4.45 -3.41 3.11
CA THR A 73 -3.08 -3.09 2.70
C THR A 73 -2.45 -4.19 1.87
N LEU A 74 -2.60 -5.46 2.25
CA LEU A 74 -2.12 -6.58 1.44
C LEU A 74 -2.73 -6.59 0.06
N PHE A 75 -4.05 -6.42 -0.03
CA PHE A 75 -4.72 -6.38 -1.32
C PHE A 75 -4.16 -5.25 -2.21
N HIS A 76 -3.96 -4.08 -1.64
CA HIS A 76 -3.33 -2.93 -2.31
C HIS A 76 -1.91 -3.26 -2.80
N GLU A 77 -1.04 -3.75 -1.91
CA GLU A 77 0.34 -4.09 -2.25
C GLU A 77 0.43 -5.24 -3.26
N MET A 78 -0.48 -6.21 -3.19
CA MET A 78 -0.60 -7.28 -4.17
C MET A 78 -1.01 -6.76 -5.55
N GLY A 79 -1.90 -5.77 -5.62
CA GLY A 79 -2.23 -5.08 -6.87
C GLY A 79 -1.01 -4.44 -7.52
N HIS A 80 -0.09 -3.87 -6.73
CA HIS A 80 1.20 -3.42 -7.25
C HIS A 80 2.08 -4.59 -7.69
N MET A 81 2.17 -5.66 -6.91
CA MET A 81 3.02 -6.82 -7.20
C MET A 81 2.68 -7.48 -8.55
N THR A 82 1.40 -7.59 -8.89
CA THR A 82 0.92 -8.34 -10.06
C THR A 82 0.88 -7.51 -11.35
N ARG A 83 0.97 -6.18 -11.25
CA ARG A 83 0.98 -5.30 -12.42
C ARG A 83 2.39 -5.15 -13.01
N PRO A 84 2.54 -4.84 -14.31
CA PRO A 84 3.81 -4.43 -14.89
C PRO A 84 4.45 -3.27 -14.11
N GLN A 85 5.77 -3.18 -14.12
CA GLN A 85 6.47 -2.04 -13.51
C GLN A 85 6.22 -0.78 -14.36
N SER A 86 5.58 0.23 -13.76
CA SER A 86 5.47 1.55 -14.40
C SER A 86 6.85 2.13 -14.74
N THR A 87 6.99 2.65 -15.96
CA THR A 87 8.24 3.20 -16.51
C THR A 87 8.27 4.72 -16.46
N THR A 88 7.10 5.34 -16.49
CA THR A 88 6.93 6.78 -16.36
C THR A 88 6.22 7.14 -15.06
N ARG A 89 6.31 8.41 -14.67
CA ARG A 89 5.61 8.93 -13.50
C ARG A 89 4.10 8.86 -13.67
N ASP A 90 3.59 9.21 -14.84
CA ASP A 90 2.14 9.28 -15.07
C ASP A 90 1.52 7.88 -15.10
N GLU A 91 2.23 6.90 -15.65
CA GLU A 91 1.91 5.47 -15.49
C GLU A 91 1.86 5.08 -14.01
N GLY A 92 2.87 5.45 -13.22
CA GLY A 92 2.91 5.12 -11.80
C GLY A 92 1.79 5.75 -10.99
N LEU A 93 1.39 6.99 -11.31
CA LEU A 93 0.24 7.63 -10.68
C LEU A 93 -1.08 6.96 -11.08
N LYS A 94 -1.22 6.60 -12.36
CA LYS A 94 -2.39 5.87 -12.85
C LYS A 94 -2.49 4.49 -12.19
N GLU A 95 -1.38 3.76 -12.08
CA GLU A 95 -1.30 2.48 -11.38
C GLU A 95 -1.76 2.63 -9.92
N GLU A 96 -1.25 3.61 -9.18
CA GLU A 96 -1.66 3.89 -7.80
C GLU A 96 -3.16 4.20 -7.67
N ILE A 97 -3.72 5.00 -8.59
CA ILE A 97 -5.15 5.32 -8.63
C ILE A 97 -5.98 4.04 -8.84
N ASP A 98 -5.65 3.26 -9.87
CA ASP A 98 -6.38 2.05 -10.24
C ASP A 98 -6.33 1.01 -9.11
N VAL A 99 -5.16 0.79 -8.49
CA VAL A 99 -5.02 -0.13 -7.34
C VAL A 99 -5.82 0.35 -6.13
N ARG A 100 -5.89 1.67 -5.87
CA ARG A 100 -6.73 2.20 -4.77
C ARG A 100 -8.21 2.03 -5.02
N VAL A 101 -8.66 2.20 -6.27
CA VAL A 101 -10.05 1.93 -6.66
C VAL A 101 -10.37 0.47 -6.40
N GLU A 102 -9.55 -0.46 -6.92
CA GLU A 102 -9.74 -1.90 -6.73
C GLU A 102 -9.72 -2.31 -5.25
N THR A 103 -8.85 -1.69 -4.44
CA THR A 103 -8.81 -1.90 -2.99
C THR A 103 -10.09 -1.45 -2.31
N GLU A 104 -10.68 -0.34 -2.74
CA GLU A 104 -11.92 0.17 -2.18
C GLU A 104 -13.13 -0.66 -2.63
N GLU A 105 -13.15 -1.12 -3.89
CA GLU A 105 -14.15 -2.09 -4.37
C GLU A 105 -14.07 -3.40 -3.58
N PHE A 106 -12.86 -3.89 -3.32
CA PHE A 106 -12.64 -5.03 -2.43
C PHE A 106 -13.23 -4.77 -1.03
N ALA A 107 -12.93 -3.60 -0.44
CA ALA A 107 -13.46 -3.24 0.86
C ALA A 107 -15.00 -3.20 0.88
N ILE A 108 -15.65 -2.71 -0.18
CA ILE A 108 -17.11 -2.73 -0.33
C ILE A 108 -17.64 -4.17 -0.37
N ARG A 109 -17.06 -5.04 -1.23
CA ARG A 109 -17.48 -6.45 -1.35
C ARG A 109 -17.39 -7.22 -0.04
N GLN A 110 -16.44 -6.85 0.81
CA GLN A 110 -16.22 -7.48 2.11
C GLN A 110 -16.97 -6.83 3.28
N GLY A 111 -17.81 -5.81 3.02
CA GLY A 111 -18.51 -5.09 4.08
C GLY A 111 -17.58 -4.29 5.01
N MET A 112 -16.36 -3.97 4.55
CA MET A 112 -15.37 -3.23 5.33
C MET A 112 -15.64 -1.72 5.30
N LEU A 113 -15.12 -1.01 6.29
CA LEU A 113 -15.19 0.45 6.33
C LEU A 113 -14.33 1.08 5.22
N PRO A 114 -14.72 2.29 4.75
CA PRO A 114 -13.94 3.00 3.74
C PRO A 114 -12.49 3.19 4.15
N THR A 115 -11.56 3.07 3.20
CA THR A 115 -10.13 3.30 3.47
C THR A 115 -9.89 4.72 3.99
N ARG A 116 -10.67 5.68 3.49
CA ARG A 116 -10.64 7.08 3.93
C ARG A 116 -12.00 7.74 3.72
N LYS A 117 -12.30 8.76 4.52
CA LYS A 117 -13.45 9.64 4.28
C LYS A 117 -13.38 10.23 2.87
N GLY A 118 -14.46 10.09 2.10
CA GLY A 118 -14.58 10.54 0.71
C GLY A 118 -14.18 9.52 -0.35
N TYR A 119 -13.67 8.33 0.02
CA TYR A 119 -13.37 7.27 -0.97
C TYR A 119 -14.62 6.58 -1.51
N ARG A 120 -15.77 6.79 -0.87
CA ARG A 120 -17.06 6.31 -1.35
C ARG A 120 -18.02 7.48 -1.52
N THR A 121 -18.85 7.40 -2.56
CA THR A 121 -20.01 8.27 -2.78
C THR A 121 -21.11 7.96 -1.76
N ALA A 122 -22.14 8.81 -1.71
CA ALA A 122 -23.27 8.63 -0.79
C ALA A 122 -24.08 7.34 -1.07
N ASP A 123 -24.11 6.86 -2.32
CA ASP A 123 -24.72 5.58 -2.71
C ASP A 123 -23.79 4.37 -2.47
N GLY A 124 -22.64 4.58 -1.81
CA GLY A 124 -21.75 3.51 -1.36
C GLY A 124 -20.79 2.98 -2.43
N LYS A 125 -20.77 3.56 -3.64
CA LYS A 125 -19.82 3.21 -4.71
C LYS A 125 -18.46 3.88 -4.49
N VAL A 126 -17.43 3.40 -5.19
CA VAL A 126 -16.09 4.02 -5.13
C VAL A 126 -16.11 5.38 -5.81
N ASP A 127 -15.61 6.41 -5.12
CA ASP A 127 -15.42 7.75 -5.67
C ASP A 127 -14.01 7.87 -6.29
N ARG A 128 -13.89 7.41 -7.54
CA ARG A 128 -12.64 7.47 -8.31
C ARG A 128 -12.13 8.90 -8.44
N THR A 129 -13.01 9.86 -8.73
CA THR A 129 -12.65 11.28 -8.90
C THR A 129 -12.03 11.85 -7.63
N PHE A 130 -12.57 11.50 -6.46
CA PHE A 130 -11.98 11.91 -5.19
C PHE A 130 -10.60 11.28 -4.98
N ILE A 131 -10.45 9.98 -5.27
CA ILE A 131 -9.16 9.27 -5.17
C ILE A 131 -8.11 9.92 -6.08
N GLU A 132 -8.44 10.15 -7.35
CA GLU A 132 -7.57 10.82 -8.33
C GLU A 132 -7.11 12.18 -7.83
N ASN A 133 -8.06 13.04 -7.44
CA ASN A 133 -7.76 14.35 -6.87
C ASN A 133 -6.85 14.27 -5.65
N LYS A 134 -7.05 13.26 -4.80
CA LYS A 134 -6.26 13.08 -3.58
C LYS A 134 -4.80 12.71 -3.91
N ILE A 135 -4.60 11.86 -4.91
CA ILE A 135 -3.26 11.43 -5.35
C ILE A 135 -2.54 12.56 -6.07
N LEU A 136 -3.20 13.22 -7.02
CA LEU A 136 -2.61 14.33 -7.79
C LEU A 136 -2.26 15.55 -6.92
N LYS A 137 -2.98 15.78 -5.82
CA LYS A 137 -2.70 16.88 -4.87
C LYS A 137 -1.78 16.48 -3.70
N SER A 138 -1.36 15.21 -3.62
CA SER A 138 -0.54 14.72 -2.52
C SER A 138 0.90 15.25 -2.61
N LYS A 139 1.41 15.86 -1.53
CA LYS A 139 2.82 16.26 -1.41
C LYS A 139 3.79 15.07 -1.37
N HIS A 140 3.29 13.86 -1.10
CA HIS A 140 4.10 12.64 -1.13
C HIS A 140 4.37 12.18 -2.57
N TYR A 141 3.31 12.11 -3.39
CA TYR A 141 3.41 11.72 -4.80
C TYR A 141 3.92 12.87 -5.68
N ASN A 142 3.75 14.12 -5.23
CA ASN A 142 4.09 15.34 -5.97
C ASN A 142 4.94 16.28 -5.08
N PRO A 143 6.15 15.85 -4.66
CA PRO A 143 7.01 16.69 -3.84
C PRO A 143 7.51 17.90 -4.63
N LYS A 144 7.48 19.08 -4.00
CA LYS A 144 8.06 20.32 -4.57
C LYS A 144 9.36 20.65 -3.84
N GLY A 145 10.38 21.06 -4.59
CA GLY A 145 11.68 21.50 -4.03
C GLY A 145 12.55 20.39 -3.44
N ARG A 146 12.17 19.12 -3.62
CA ARG A 146 12.92 17.95 -3.15
C ARG A 146 12.57 16.70 -3.94
N ARG A 147 13.47 15.72 -3.95
CA ARG A 147 13.26 14.37 -4.52
C ARG A 147 13.60 13.29 -3.51
N ARG A 148 12.85 12.18 -3.52
CA ARG A 148 13.18 11.01 -2.70
C ARG A 148 14.39 10.31 -3.31
N ILE A 149 15.41 10.03 -2.50
CA ILE A 149 16.65 9.35 -2.90
C ILE A 149 16.84 8.00 -2.22
N GLY A 150 15.97 7.64 -1.29
CA GLY A 150 15.99 6.34 -0.64
C GLY A 150 14.85 6.16 0.34
N ARG A 151 14.67 4.92 0.77
CA ARG A 151 13.77 4.53 1.86
C ARG A 151 14.48 3.51 2.74
N ARG A 152 14.39 3.70 4.05
CA ARG A 152 14.87 2.76 5.07
C ARG A 152 13.68 2.27 5.90
N TYR A 153 13.70 1.02 6.30
CA TYR A 153 12.70 0.42 7.18
C TYR A 153 13.31 0.18 8.57
N ALA A 154 12.48 0.22 9.59
CA ALA A 154 12.86 -0.08 10.97
C ALA A 154 12.03 -1.26 11.49
N GLY A 155 12.66 -2.11 12.30
CA GLY A 155 12.01 -3.27 12.90
C GLY A 155 11.54 -4.32 11.89
N GLU A 156 12.30 -4.55 10.81
CA GLU A 156 11.97 -5.60 9.83
C GLU A 156 12.00 -6.98 10.50
N LYS A 157 10.87 -7.70 10.49
CA LYS A 157 10.79 -9.11 10.90
C LYS A 157 10.18 -9.91 9.76
N HIS A 158 10.89 -10.94 9.32
CA HIS A 158 10.35 -11.88 8.33
C HIS A 158 9.21 -12.67 8.97
N THR A 159 8.04 -12.61 8.37
CA THR A 159 6.93 -13.45 8.79
C THR A 159 6.79 -14.60 7.82
N ALA A 160 7.31 -15.77 8.21
CA ALA A 160 7.07 -17.00 7.46
C ALA A 160 5.57 -17.36 7.53
N GLY A 161 4.99 -17.75 6.39
CA GLY A 161 3.63 -18.29 6.34
C GLY A 161 2.52 -17.30 6.71
N TRP A 162 2.67 -16.02 6.36
CA TRP A 162 1.58 -15.05 6.52
C TRP A 162 0.43 -15.42 5.57
N CYS A 163 -0.50 -16.25 6.04
CA CYS A 163 -1.72 -16.52 5.31
C CYS A 163 -2.78 -15.56 5.90
N PRO A 164 -3.28 -14.56 5.13
CA PRO A 164 -4.53 -13.91 5.50
C PRO A 164 -5.52 -15.05 5.67
N PRO A 165 -6.08 -15.26 6.87
CA PRO A 165 -6.59 -16.59 7.12
C PRO A 165 -7.85 -16.95 6.29
#